data_AF-A0A531N917-F1
#
_entry.id   AF-A0A531N917-F1
#
_cell.length_a   1.000
_cell.length_b   1.000
_cell.length_c   1.000
_cell.angle_alpha   90.00
_cell.angle_beta   90.00
_cell.angle_gamma   90.00
#
_symmetry.space_group_name_H-M   'P 1'
#
loop_
_entity.id
_entity.type
_entity.pdbx_description
1 polymer ?
#
loop_
_entity_poly.entity_id
_entity_poly.type
_entity_poly.pdbx_seq_one_letter_code
_entity_poly.pdbx_strand_id
1 'polypeptide(L)' 'MSHKQRPCPCGSGLQSSWQHDARGIPMCRTCVRCHTAKMDGYRADVINNPNYDADEPIDDDPPSFHQESFDDY' A
#
# COMPACT_ATOMS: atom_id res chain seq x y z
N MET A 1 15.10 24.76 -4.29
CA MET A 1 13.67 24.55 -3.97
C MET A 1 13.59 23.56 -2.82
N SER A 2 13.14 23.99 -1.64
CA SER A 2 13.01 23.08 -0.49
C SER A 2 11.71 22.30 -0.65
N HIS A 3 11.79 21.08 -1.18
CA HIS A 3 10.64 20.18 -1.25
C HIS A 3 10.22 19.88 0.20
N LYS A 4 9.07 20.43 0.64
CA LYS A 4 8.48 20.15 1.95
C LYS A 4 8.32 18.63 2.09
N GLN A 5 9.24 18.01 2.81
CA GLN A 5 9.20 16.59 3.17
C GLN A 5 7.86 16.34 3.86
N ARG A 6 7.00 15.49 3.27
CA ARG A 6 5.69 15.20 3.86
C ARG A 6 5.93 14.40 5.15
N PRO A 7 5.33 14.80 6.29
CA PRO A 7 5.45 14.03 7.51
C PRO A 7 4.81 12.65 7.33
N CYS A 8 5.31 11.68 8.07
CA CYS A 8 4.80 10.32 8.01
C CYS A 8 3.34 10.23 8.49
N PRO A 9 2.47 9.47 7.80
CA PRO A 9 1.06 9.34 8.17
C PRO A 9 0.82 8.63 9.50
N CYS A 10 1.85 8.06 10.15
CA CYS A 10 1.72 7.44 11.46
C CYS A 10 1.53 8.43 12.62
N GLY A 11 1.49 9.75 12.36
CA GLY A 11 1.26 10.78 13.39
C GLY A 11 2.52 11.14 14.20
N SER A 12 3.69 10.58 13.87
CA SER A 12 4.95 10.87 14.58
C SER A 12 5.53 12.26 14.27
N GLY A 13 5.05 12.94 13.23
CA GLY A 13 5.60 14.21 12.76
C GLY A 13 6.99 14.09 12.11
N LEU A 14 7.56 12.89 12.03
CA LEU A 14 8.88 12.64 11.44
C LEU A 14 8.81 12.64 9.91
N GLN A 15 9.97 12.89 9.29
CA GLN A 15 10.11 12.79 7.84
C GLN A 15 9.77 11.38 7.35
N SER A 16 9.05 11.31 6.24
CA SER A 16 8.69 10.05 5.61
C SER A 16 9.55 9.77 4.38
N SER A 17 9.97 8.52 4.24
CA SER A 17 10.69 8.03 3.07
C SER A 17 9.87 6.95 2.37
N TRP A 18 10.00 6.88 1.05
CA TRP A 18 9.40 5.81 0.26
C TRP A 18 10.13 4.50 0.52
N GLN A 19 9.35 3.47 0.86
CA GLN A 19 9.81 2.09 0.90
C GLN A 19 9.41 1.41 -0.39
N HIS A 20 10.31 0.56 -0.89
CA HIS A 20 10.12 -0.18 -2.11
C HIS A 20 10.14 -1.68 -1.80
N ASP A 21 9.45 -2.46 -2.62
CA ASP A 21 9.52 -3.91 -2.58
C ASP A 21 10.86 -4.43 -3.13
N ALA A 22 11.02 -5.75 -3.21
CA ALA A 22 12.19 -6.40 -3.81
C ALA A 22 12.37 -6.07 -5.31
N ARG A 23 11.32 -5.61 -5.99
CA ARG A 23 11.32 -5.22 -7.42
C ARG A 23 11.60 -3.72 -7.63
N GLY A 24 11.67 -2.92 -6.55
CA GLY A 24 11.79 -1.46 -6.63
C GLY A 24 10.46 -0.72 -6.83
N ILE A 25 9.32 -1.37 -6.64
CA ILE A 25 7.98 -0.77 -6.73
C ILE A 25 7.67 -0.04 -5.42
N PRO A 26 7.22 1.23 -5.47
CA PRO A 26 6.91 2.00 -4.26
C PRO A 26 5.68 1.43 -3.54
N MET A 27 5.87 1.01 -2.29
CA MET A 27 4.81 0.42 -1.48
C MET A 27 4.12 1.47 -0.60
N CYS A 28 4.88 2.05 0.34
CA CYS A 28 4.33 2.99 1.31
C CYS A 28 5.40 3.96 1.82
N ARG A 29 4.94 5.02 2.51
CA ARG A 29 5.81 6.00 3.15
C ARG A 29 5.90 5.75 4.65
N THR A 30 7.11 5.56 5.16
CA THR A 30 7.37 5.27 6.57
C THR A 30 8.40 6.23 7.15
N CYS A 31 8.38 6.41 8.47
CA CYS A 31 9.46 7.04 9.22
C CYS A 31 10.27 5.99 10.00
N VAL A 32 11.40 6.37 10.58
CA VAL A 32 12.27 5.49 11.38
C VAL A 32 11.56 4.80 12.54
N ARG A 33 10.45 5.36 13.05
CA ARG A 33 9.68 4.76 14.16
C ARG A 33 8.70 3.69 13.72
N CYS A 34 8.06 3.88 12.57
CA CYS A 34 7.01 2.98 12.09
C CYS A 34 7.49 2.05 10.97
N HIS A 35 8.73 2.19 10.51
CA HIS A 35 9.30 1.41 9.42
C HIS A 35 9.17 -0.08 9.72
N THR A 36 9.75 -0.56 10.81
CA THR A 36 9.70 -1.98 11.19
C THR A 36 8.28 -2.49 11.32
N ALA A 37 7.42 -1.79 12.06
CA ALA A 37 6.02 -2.22 12.26
C ALA A 37 5.21 -2.25 10.95
N LYS A 38 5.51 -1.37 10.00
CA LYS A 38 4.86 -1.37 8.68
C LYS A 38 5.43 -2.45 7.76
N MET A 39 6.74 -2.68 7.79
CA MET A 39 7.39 -3.71 6.99
C MET A 39 7.01 -5.11 7.47
N ASP A 40 6.86 -5.31 8.79
CA ASP A 40 6.42 -6.58 9.38
C ASP A 40 4.99 -6.99 8.97
N GLY A 41 4.16 -6.02 8.58
CA GLY A 41 2.83 -6.28 8.06
C GLY A 41 2.81 -6.75 6.60
N TYR A 42 3.91 -6.64 5.86
CA TYR A 42 4.01 -7.17 4.49
C TYR A 42 4.56 -8.59 4.52
N ARG A 43 4.18 -9.37 3.51
CA ARG A 43 4.75 -10.71 3.33
C ARG A 43 6.28 -10.60 3.10
N ALA A 44 7.04 -11.47 3.74
CA ALA A 44 8.50 -11.43 3.69
C ALA A 44 9.08 -11.63 2.28
N ASP A 45 8.35 -12.32 1.41
CA ASP A 45 8.71 -12.53 0.01
C ASP A 45 8.59 -11.25 -0.83
N VAL A 46 7.60 -10.39 -0.58
CA VAL A 46 7.49 -9.07 -1.23
C VAL A 46 8.73 -8.22 -0.95
N ILE A 47 9.30 -8.33 0.25
CA ILE A 47 10.46 -7.53 0.67
C ILE A 47 11.77 -8.13 0.17
N ASN A 48 11.90 -9.46 0.14
CA ASN A 48 13.19 -10.13 -0.06
C ASN A 48 13.31 -10.92 -1.38
N ASN A 49 12.20 -11.22 -2.06
CA ASN A 49 12.19 -12.02 -3.28
C ASN A 49 11.64 -11.21 -4.45
N PRO A 50 12.47 -10.73 -5.40
CA PRO A 50 11.97 -10.00 -6.58
C PRO A 50 11.09 -10.87 -7.48
N ASN A 51 11.07 -12.20 -7.31
CA ASN A 51 10.21 -13.13 -8.03
C ASN A 51 9.10 -13.69 -7.14
N TYR A 52 8.51 -12.88 -6.25
CA TYR A 52 7.35 -13.29 -5.47
C TYR A 52 6.10 -13.43 -6.34
N ASP A 53 5.25 -14.39 -6.00
CA ASP A 53 3.97 -14.62 -6.68
C ASP A 53 2.87 -13.77 -6.04
N ALA A 54 2.05 -13.14 -6.88
CA ALA A 54 1.01 -12.19 -6.48
C ALA A 54 -0.36 -12.53 -7.11
N ASP A 55 -0.51 -13.70 -7.76
CA ASP A 55 -1.77 -14.14 -8.35
C ASP A 55 -2.69 -14.73 -7.25
N GLU A 56 -3.05 -13.90 -6.26
CA GLU A 56 -4.04 -14.26 -5.25
C GLU A 56 -5.45 -14.30 -5.90
N PRO A 57 -6.29 -15.29 -5.55
CA PRO A 57 -7.67 -15.33 -6.04
C PRO A 57 -8.39 -14.05 -5.61
N ILE A 58 -9.13 -13.44 -6.54
CA ILE A 58 -9.99 -12.31 -6.22
C ILE A 58 -11.03 -12.80 -5.22
N ASP A 59 -11.25 -12.04 -4.14
CA ASP A 59 -12.30 -12.36 -3.15
C ASP A 59 -13.66 -12.36 -3.88
N ASP A 60 -14.44 -13.43 -3.69
CA ASP A 60 -15.75 -13.66 -4.31
C ASP A 60 -16.84 -12.70 -3.77
N ASP A 61 -16.49 -11.51 -3.29
CA ASP A 61 -17.47 -10.48 -2.93
C ASP A 61 -18.08 -9.93 -4.23
N PRO A 62 -19.34 -10.28 -4.54
CA PRO A 62 -19.96 -9.81 -5.76
C PRO A 62 -20.06 -8.29 -5.68
N PRO A 63 -19.77 -7.54 -6.76
CA PRO A 63 -20.03 -6.12 -6.77
C PRO A 63 -21.54 -5.95 -6.53
N SER A 64 -21.91 -5.50 -5.33
CA SER A 64 -23.26 -5.05 -5.02
C SER A 64 -23.51 -3.73 -5.74
N PHE A 65 -23.48 -3.80 -7.07
CA PHE A 65 -23.97 -2.77 -7.95
C PHE A 65 -25.46 -2.68 -7.65
N HIS A 66 -25.87 -1.70 -6.85
CA HIS A 66 -27.26 -1.32 -6.72
C HIS A 66 -27.74 -1.00 -8.14
N GLN A 67 -28.41 -1.96 -8.76
CA GLN A 67 -29.14 -1.75 -10.00
C GLN A 67 -30.32 -0.86 -9.64
N GLU A 68 -30.08 0.45 -9.60
CA GLU A 68 -31.18 1.40 -9.72
C GLU A 68 -31.76 1.16 -11.13
N SER A 69 -32.93 0.52 -11.13
CA SER A 69 -33.75 0.24 -12.29
C SER A 69 -34.00 1.55 -13.03
N PHE A 70 -33.23 1.79 -14.09
CA PHE A 70 -33.54 2.82 -15.07
C PHE A 70 -34.59 2.25 -16.04
N ASP A 71 -35.80 2.07 -15.51
CA ASP A 71 -37.02 1.84 -16.30
C ASP A 71 -37.73 3.18 -16.48
N ASP A 72 -37.24 4.03 -17.39
CA ASP A 72 -38.03 5.16 -17.93
C ASP A 72 -37.47 5.57 -19.30
N TYR A 73 -37.79 4.78 -20.35
CA TYR A 73 -37.92 5.29 -21.72
C TYR A 73 -38.81 4.41 -22.59
#